data_AF-K1ULZ4-F1
#
_entry.id   AF-K1ULZ4-F1
#
_cell.length_a   1.000
_cell.length_b   1.000
_cell.length_c   1.000
_cell.angle_alpha   90.00
_cell.angle_beta   90.00
_cell.angle_gamma   90.00
#
_symmetry.space_group_name_H-M   'P 1'
#
loop_
_entity.id
_entity.type
_entity.pdbx_description
1 polymer ?
#
loop_
_entity_poly.entity_id
_entity_poly.type
_entity_poly.pdbx_seq_one_letter_code
_entity_poly.pdbx_strand_id
1 'polypeptide(L)'
;DLLDSFWEGAISDSKLGTVPVYVPNLMDSSSKLLDKVTMNRIIHQAIPDLDSNIKKVIVYYIDITDEAEIQKFIKDDDSTNIEIELRDLKTILDDVIIGDYAEFHTEETHDDLFGGYAVTIDKFMSDRVLSKIAEFNQKALLNSSAKKPYKPIEISEDGLELIEFLSVDCTAAEGEWHSDSEIKIDKNGFVIINGAKTKDFWDGSICSENKPLRLKIRNICGDETVWEI
;
A
#
# COMPACT_ATOMS: atom_id res chain seq x y z
N ASP A 1 -14.93 -3.90 20.77
CA ASP A 1 -16.32 -4.08 20.33
C ASP A 1 -16.33 -4.77 18.98
N LEU A 2 -16.93 -5.96 18.96
CA LEU A 2 -17.00 -6.87 17.82
C LEU A 2 -18.24 -6.52 17.01
N LEU A 3 -18.07 -5.90 15.85
CA LEU A 3 -18.96 -5.98 14.68
C LEU A 3 -18.30 -5.18 13.55
N ASP A 4 -17.94 -5.89 12.48
CA ASP A 4 -17.63 -5.36 11.16
C ASP A 4 -18.58 -4.21 10.82
N SER A 5 -18.12 -2.96 10.79
CA SER A 5 -18.89 -1.94 10.07
C SER A 5 -18.71 -2.27 8.59
N PHE A 6 -19.62 -3.08 8.06
CA PHE A 6 -19.65 -3.53 6.67
C PHE A 6 -19.50 -2.37 5.67
N TRP A 7 -19.86 -1.16 6.10
CA TRP A 7 -19.65 0.10 5.40
C TRP A 7 -18.35 0.76 5.87
N GLU A 8 -17.42 0.94 4.93
CA GLU A 8 -16.10 1.56 5.17
C GLU A 8 -16.19 3.08 5.40
N GLY A 9 -17.30 3.68 4.99
CA GLY A 9 -17.58 5.09 5.22
C GLY A 9 -18.82 5.55 4.48
N ALA A 10 -18.96 6.87 4.35
CA ALA A 10 -20.04 7.47 3.58
C ALA A 10 -19.59 8.77 2.89
N ILE A 11 -20.17 9.02 1.72
CA ILE A 11 -19.99 10.25 0.94
C ILE A 11 -21.18 11.17 1.23
N SER A 12 -20.92 12.47 1.41
CA SER A 12 -21.98 13.48 1.49
C SER A 12 -22.35 13.98 0.10
N ASP A 13 -23.56 13.64 -0.35
CA ASP A 13 -24.14 14.14 -1.60
C ASP A 13 -25.16 15.25 -1.32
N SER A 14 -25.04 16.37 -2.04
CA SER A 14 -25.91 17.55 -1.86
C SER A 14 -27.41 17.32 -2.10
N LYS A 15 -27.78 16.27 -2.84
CA LYS A 15 -29.18 15.92 -3.18
C LYS A 15 -29.65 14.67 -2.45
N LEU A 16 -28.78 13.69 -2.28
CA LEU A 16 -29.10 12.39 -1.70
C LEU A 16 -28.80 12.29 -0.20
N GLY A 17 -28.03 13.23 0.35
CA GLY A 17 -27.57 13.20 1.73
C GLY A 17 -26.40 12.24 1.90
N THR A 18 -26.37 11.52 3.02
CA THR A 18 -25.35 10.50 3.29
C THR A 18 -25.51 9.31 2.34
N VAL A 19 -24.42 8.93 1.66
CA VAL A 19 -24.36 7.78 0.75
C VAL A 19 -23.31 6.80 1.28
N PRO A 20 -23.71 5.70 1.95
CA PRO A 20 -22.78 4.69 2.45
C PRO A 20 -21.98 4.03 1.33
N VAL A 21 -20.73 3.67 1.65
CA VAL A 21 -19.76 3.10 0.71
C VAL A 21 -19.23 1.78 1.25
N TYR A 22 -19.36 0.75 0.43
CA TYR A 22 -18.69 -0.54 0.63
C TYR A 22 -17.41 -0.56 -0.21
N VAL A 23 -16.28 -0.93 0.41
CA VAL A 23 -15.02 -1.20 -0.28
C VAL A 23 -14.57 -2.62 0.08
N PRO A 24 -14.19 -3.46 -0.89
CA PRO A 24 -13.71 -4.79 -0.59
C PRO A 24 -12.36 -4.71 0.13
N ASN A 25 -12.13 -5.61 1.08
CA ASN A 25 -10.82 -5.72 1.72
C ASN A 25 -9.77 -6.09 0.66
N LEU A 26 -8.77 -5.23 0.49
CA LEU A 26 -7.70 -5.41 -0.51
C LEU A 26 -6.63 -6.43 -0.09
N MET A 27 -6.60 -6.81 1.18
CA MET A 27 -5.68 -7.83 1.70
C MET A 27 -6.26 -9.23 1.62
N ASP A 28 -7.60 -9.37 1.58
CA ASP A 28 -8.28 -10.65 1.43
C ASP A 28 -8.62 -10.91 -0.05
N SER A 29 -8.12 -12.02 -0.60
CA SER A 29 -8.34 -12.38 -2.00
C SER A 29 -9.79 -12.76 -2.30
N SER A 30 -10.54 -13.21 -1.30
CA SER A 30 -11.92 -13.66 -1.45
C SER A 30 -12.92 -12.49 -1.54
N SER A 31 -12.63 -11.36 -0.86
CA SER A 31 -13.47 -10.16 -0.90
C SER A 31 -13.32 -9.33 -2.17
N LYS A 32 -12.25 -9.56 -2.96
CA LYS A 32 -11.98 -8.81 -4.20
C LYS A 32 -12.97 -9.12 -5.32
N LEU A 33 -13.59 -10.29 -5.30
CA LEU A 33 -14.55 -10.73 -6.31
C LEU A 33 -15.98 -10.39 -5.89
N LEU A 34 -16.65 -9.54 -6.66
CA LEU A 34 -18.07 -9.30 -6.55
C LEU A 34 -18.84 -10.39 -7.31
N ASP A 35 -19.49 -11.27 -6.55
CA ASP A 35 -20.39 -12.30 -7.04
C ASP A 35 -21.80 -12.13 -6.45
N LYS A 36 -22.72 -13.03 -6.83
CA LYS A 36 -24.09 -13.02 -6.32
C LYS A 36 -24.18 -13.27 -4.82
N VAL A 37 -23.25 -14.03 -4.25
CA VAL A 37 -23.28 -14.36 -2.81
C VAL A 37 -22.96 -13.10 -2.01
N THR A 38 -21.92 -12.37 -2.41
CA THR A 38 -21.56 -11.08 -1.83
C THR A 38 -22.66 -10.06 -2.04
N MET A 39 -23.20 -9.93 -3.27
CA MET A 39 -24.32 -9.01 -3.53
C MET A 39 -25.56 -9.34 -2.70
N ASN A 40 -25.90 -10.63 -2.55
CA ASN A 40 -27.02 -11.07 -1.73
C ASN A 40 -26.83 -10.69 -0.25
N ARG A 41 -25.61 -10.78 0.27
CA ARG A 41 -25.29 -10.32 1.63
C ARG A 41 -25.43 -8.80 1.76
N ILE A 42 -24.99 -8.04 0.76
CA ILE A 42 -25.16 -6.57 0.75
C ILE A 42 -26.65 -6.23 0.84
N ILE A 43 -27.46 -6.79 -0.06
CA ILE A 43 -28.90 -6.49 -0.17
C ILE A 43 -29.68 -6.90 1.08
N HIS A 44 -29.42 -8.10 1.61
CA HIS A 44 -30.27 -8.69 2.65
C HIS A 44 -29.72 -8.58 4.08
N GLN A 45 -28.46 -8.17 4.25
CA GLN A 45 -27.82 -8.06 5.57
C GLN A 45 -27.33 -6.64 5.80
N ALA A 46 -26.53 -6.09 4.89
CA ALA A 46 -25.89 -4.79 5.13
C ALA A 46 -26.82 -3.59 4.89
N ILE A 47 -27.66 -3.64 3.87
CA ILE A 47 -28.61 -2.56 3.55
C ILE A 47 -29.73 -2.42 4.60
N PRO A 48 -30.35 -3.51 5.11
CA PRO A 48 -31.37 -3.41 6.15
C PRO A 48 -30.89 -2.78 7.46
N ASP A 49 -29.58 -2.85 7.73
CA ASP A 49 -28.96 -2.24 8.91
C ASP A 49 -28.71 -0.72 8.74
N LEU A 50 -28.97 -0.16 7.55
CA LEU A 50 -28.83 1.28 7.30
C LEU A 50 -30.04 2.07 7.77
N ASP A 51 -29.81 3.36 8.04
CA ASP A 51 -30.87 4.31 8.36
C ASP A 51 -31.91 4.41 7.23
N SER A 52 -33.17 4.53 7.62
CA SER A 52 -34.32 4.64 6.68
C SER A 52 -34.28 5.84 5.73
N ASN A 53 -33.38 6.81 5.95
CA ASN A 53 -33.20 8.00 5.11
C ASN A 53 -32.22 7.76 3.95
N ILE A 54 -31.49 6.65 3.95
CA ILE A 54 -30.54 6.32 2.88
C ILE A 54 -31.32 5.98 1.62
N LYS A 55 -30.94 6.64 0.52
CA LYS A 55 -31.57 6.45 -0.80
C LYS A 55 -30.70 5.69 -1.77
N LYS A 56 -29.39 5.66 -1.50
CA LYS A 56 -28.37 5.13 -2.40
C LYS A 56 -27.17 4.62 -1.61
N VAL A 57 -26.55 3.56 -2.12
CA VAL A 57 -25.26 3.03 -1.66
C VAL A 57 -24.32 2.87 -2.85
N ILE A 58 -23.02 2.96 -2.59
CA ILE A 58 -21.97 2.70 -3.57
C ILE A 58 -21.24 1.42 -3.16
N VAL A 59 -21.11 0.49 -4.10
CA VAL A 59 -20.40 -0.78 -3.93
C VAL A 59 -19.21 -0.80 -4.87
N TYR A 60 -18.02 -0.65 -4.30
CA TYR A 60 -16.79 -0.83 -5.06
C TYR A 60 -16.48 -2.31 -5.28
N TYR A 61 -15.89 -2.65 -6.41
CA TYR A 61 -15.40 -3.99 -6.73
C TYR A 61 -14.04 -3.96 -7.42
N ILE A 62 -13.24 -5.02 -7.27
CA ILE A 62 -11.98 -5.21 -8.00
C ILE A 62 -12.24 -6.10 -9.22
N ASP A 63 -12.76 -7.29 -8.97
CA ASP A 63 -13.20 -8.22 -10.02
C ASP A 63 -14.70 -8.47 -9.88
N ILE A 64 -15.38 -8.73 -10.98
CA ILE A 64 -16.81 -9.03 -11.01
C ILE A 64 -17.03 -10.26 -11.90
N THR A 65 -17.90 -11.19 -11.47
CA THR A 65 -18.13 -12.43 -12.23
C THR A 65 -18.78 -12.17 -13.60
N ASP A 66 -19.90 -11.45 -13.59
CA ASP A 66 -20.61 -11.00 -14.79
C ASP A 66 -21.45 -9.77 -14.39
N GLU A 67 -21.05 -8.60 -14.88
CA GLU A 67 -21.71 -7.33 -14.52
C GLU A 67 -23.18 -7.30 -14.93
N ALA A 68 -23.52 -7.83 -16.11
CA ALA A 68 -24.90 -7.84 -16.58
C ALA A 68 -25.78 -8.76 -15.72
N GLU A 69 -25.21 -9.87 -15.27
CA GLU A 69 -25.91 -10.81 -14.38
C GLU A 69 -26.12 -10.23 -12.98
N ILE A 70 -25.12 -9.55 -12.41
CA ILE A 70 -25.22 -8.90 -11.09
C ILE A 70 -26.20 -7.72 -11.14
N GLN A 71 -26.13 -6.88 -12.17
CA GLN A 71 -27.10 -5.78 -12.38
C GLN A 71 -28.53 -6.30 -12.50
N LYS A 72 -28.72 -7.41 -13.22
CA LYS A 72 -30.01 -8.08 -13.30
C LYS A 72 -30.45 -8.63 -11.95
N PHE A 73 -29.55 -9.25 -11.19
CA PHE A 73 -29.83 -9.76 -9.84
C PHE A 73 -30.30 -8.65 -8.90
N ILE A 74 -29.63 -7.50 -8.90
CA ILE A 74 -30.05 -6.31 -8.12
C ILE A 74 -31.44 -5.83 -8.54
N LYS A 75 -31.71 -5.79 -9.85
CA LYS A 75 -32.97 -5.25 -10.39
C LYS A 75 -34.17 -6.18 -10.17
N ASP A 76 -33.94 -7.49 -10.21
CA ASP A 76 -34.98 -8.51 -10.01
C ASP A 76 -35.33 -8.68 -8.52
N ASP A 77 -34.50 -8.15 -7.61
CA ASP A 77 -34.71 -8.17 -6.16
C ASP A 77 -35.62 -7.02 -5.71
N ASP A 78 -36.71 -7.34 -5.00
CA ASP A 78 -37.71 -6.38 -4.52
C ASP A 78 -37.61 -6.08 -3.03
N SER A 79 -36.54 -6.55 -2.36
CA SER A 79 -36.37 -6.40 -0.91
C SER A 79 -35.98 -4.98 -0.49
N THR A 80 -35.47 -4.16 -1.41
CA THR A 80 -35.02 -2.80 -1.13
C THR A 80 -35.36 -1.81 -2.25
N ASN A 81 -35.63 -0.56 -1.87
CA ASN A 81 -35.80 0.56 -2.79
C ASN A 81 -34.55 1.44 -2.88
N ILE A 82 -33.47 1.05 -2.21
CA ILE A 82 -32.20 1.77 -2.20
C ILE A 82 -31.48 1.53 -3.54
N GLU A 83 -31.04 2.60 -4.18
CA GLU A 83 -30.24 2.50 -5.41
C GLU A 83 -28.85 1.94 -5.08
N ILE A 84 -28.43 0.89 -5.78
CA ILE A 84 -27.09 0.31 -5.64
C ILE A 84 -26.27 0.71 -6.86
N GLU A 85 -25.26 1.55 -6.66
CA GLU A 85 -24.31 1.92 -7.70
C GLU A 85 -23.05 1.06 -7.60
N LEU A 86 -22.78 0.27 -8.63
CA LEU A 86 -21.53 -0.49 -8.74
C LEU A 86 -20.45 0.41 -9.34
N ARG A 87 -19.26 0.42 -8.74
CA ARG A 87 -18.10 1.13 -9.26
C ARG A 87 -16.88 0.22 -9.29
N ASP A 88 -16.18 0.23 -10.42
CA ASP A 88 -14.89 -0.45 -10.54
C ASP A 88 -13.84 0.36 -9.76
N LEU A 89 -13.33 -0.25 -8.68
CA LEU A 89 -12.31 0.36 -7.85
C LEU A 89 -11.01 0.54 -8.62
N LYS A 90 -10.71 -0.31 -9.60
CA LYS A 90 -9.50 -0.19 -10.43
C LYS A 90 -9.46 1.13 -11.19
N THR A 91 -10.61 1.66 -11.62
CA THR A 91 -10.68 2.97 -12.29
C THR A 91 -10.29 4.14 -11.39
N ILE A 92 -10.39 3.95 -10.07
CA ILE A 92 -9.94 4.93 -9.08
C ILE A 92 -8.49 4.63 -8.66
N LEU A 93 -8.13 3.36 -8.52
CA LEU A 93 -6.76 2.95 -8.20
C LEU A 93 -5.78 3.33 -9.32
N ASP A 94 -6.19 3.30 -10.59
CA ASP A 94 -5.36 3.74 -11.72
C ASP A 94 -5.01 5.25 -11.63
N ASP A 95 -5.89 6.06 -11.03
CA ASP A 95 -5.66 7.49 -10.76
C ASP A 95 -5.00 7.75 -9.39
N VAL A 96 -4.91 6.72 -8.53
CA VAL A 96 -4.19 6.78 -7.25
C VAL A 96 -2.84 6.11 -7.45
N ILE A 97 -1.80 6.92 -7.68
CA ILE A 97 -0.44 6.48 -7.38
C ILE A 97 -0.41 6.21 -5.87
N ILE A 98 -0.65 4.96 -5.47
CA ILE A 98 -0.46 4.52 -4.08
C ILE A 98 1.02 4.76 -3.80
N GLY A 99 1.30 5.65 -2.85
CA GLY A 99 2.66 6.04 -2.50
C GLY A 99 3.46 4.86 -1.95
N ASP A 100 4.74 5.09 -1.67
CA ASP A 100 5.55 4.08 -1.00
C ASP A 100 4.94 3.73 0.37
N TYR A 101 4.86 2.44 0.68
CA TYR A 101 4.43 1.91 1.97
C TYR A 101 5.64 1.42 2.75
N ALA A 102 5.71 1.76 4.04
CA ALA A 102 6.78 1.33 4.92
C ALA A 102 6.23 0.89 6.29
N GLU A 103 6.71 -0.24 6.80
CA GLU A 103 6.62 -0.64 8.21
C GLU A 103 8.03 -0.56 8.79
N PHE A 104 8.16 0.11 9.93
CA PHE A 104 9.44 0.27 10.61
C PHE A 104 9.21 0.52 12.11
N HIS A 105 10.24 0.26 12.89
CA HIS A 105 10.26 0.55 14.31
C HIS A 105 11.57 1.21 14.73
N THR A 106 11.54 1.91 15.85
CA THR A 106 12.71 2.58 16.43
C THR A 106 13.00 2.03 17.81
N GLU A 107 14.25 1.71 18.07
CA GLU A 107 14.74 1.23 19.36
C GLU A 107 15.99 1.99 19.83
N GLU A 108 16.17 2.07 21.15
CA GLU A 108 17.38 2.62 21.76
C GLU A 108 18.49 1.56 21.76
N THR A 109 19.60 1.84 21.09
CA THR A 109 20.77 1.00 21.06
C THR A 109 21.76 1.42 22.15
N HIS A 110 22.40 0.44 22.78
CA HIS A 110 23.35 0.64 23.88
C HIS A 110 24.76 0.19 23.50
N ASP A 111 25.05 0.15 22.20
CA ASP A 111 26.31 -0.42 21.67
C ASP A 111 27.52 0.49 21.92
N ASP A 112 27.31 1.80 22.04
CA ASP A 112 28.35 2.79 22.35
C ASP A 112 28.15 3.43 23.74
N LEU A 113 29.25 3.96 24.30
CA LEU A 113 29.33 4.63 25.61
C LEU A 113 28.35 5.80 25.80
N PHE A 114 27.75 6.29 24.71
CA PHE A 114 26.81 7.42 24.68
C PHE A 114 25.36 7.01 24.37
N GLY A 115 25.09 5.73 24.10
CA GLY A 115 23.80 5.26 23.58
C GLY A 115 23.54 5.77 22.15
N GLY A 116 22.45 5.27 21.54
CA GLY A 116 22.02 5.68 20.21
C GLY A 116 20.62 5.18 19.91
N TYR A 117 20.17 5.39 18.67
CA TYR A 117 18.88 4.92 18.18
C TYR A 117 19.09 4.20 16.86
N ALA A 118 18.38 3.08 16.68
CA ALA A 118 18.29 2.38 15.40
C ALA A 118 16.84 2.44 14.91
N VAL A 119 16.67 2.78 13.63
CA VAL A 119 15.42 2.62 12.90
C VAL A 119 15.56 1.39 12.02
N THR A 120 14.76 0.37 12.27
CA THR A 120 14.75 -0.88 11.50
C THR A 120 13.56 -0.88 10.57
N ILE A 121 13.80 -1.16 9.29
CA ILE A 121 12.75 -1.29 8.28
C ILE A 121 12.30 -2.73 8.24
N ASP A 122 11.06 -2.98 8.64
CA ASP A 122 10.46 -4.31 8.61
C ASP A 122 9.91 -4.62 7.21
N LYS A 123 9.34 -3.61 6.54
CA LYS A 123 8.76 -3.76 5.21
C LYS A 123 8.82 -2.47 4.40
N PHE A 124 9.06 -2.60 3.10
CA PHE A 124 8.97 -1.49 2.17
C PHE A 124 8.41 -1.93 0.82
N MET A 125 7.29 -1.34 0.41
CA MET A 125 6.62 -1.67 -0.86
C MET A 125 6.38 -0.41 -1.68
N SER A 126 6.70 -0.48 -2.97
CA SER A 126 6.47 0.61 -3.91
C SER A 126 5.80 0.09 -5.17
N ASP A 127 4.52 0.40 -5.34
CA ASP A 127 3.72 -0.06 -6.49
C ASP A 127 4.33 0.40 -7.82
N ARG A 128 4.89 1.61 -7.83
CA ARG A 128 5.59 2.15 -9.00
C ARG A 128 6.82 1.34 -9.38
N VAL A 129 7.63 0.94 -8.39
CA VAL A 129 8.81 0.11 -8.65
C VAL A 129 8.40 -1.31 -9.06
N LEU A 130 7.42 -1.89 -8.36
CA LEU A 130 6.88 -3.22 -8.65
C LEU A 130 6.29 -3.29 -10.07
N SER A 131 5.57 -2.25 -10.50
CA SER A 131 5.05 -2.16 -11.88
C SER A 131 6.18 -2.15 -12.92
N LYS A 132 7.26 -1.40 -12.68
CA LYS A 132 8.42 -1.38 -13.57
C LYS A 132 9.14 -2.73 -13.62
N ILE A 133 9.23 -3.42 -12.48
CA ILE A 133 9.79 -4.78 -12.41
C ILE A 133 8.93 -5.76 -13.22
N ALA A 134 7.60 -5.70 -13.06
CA ALA A 134 6.68 -6.55 -13.82
C ALA A 134 6.80 -6.31 -15.33
N GLU A 135 6.86 -5.05 -15.77
CA GLU A 135 7.08 -4.69 -17.17
C GLU A 135 8.43 -5.21 -17.69
N PHE A 136 9.49 -5.05 -16.91
CA PHE A 136 10.82 -5.57 -17.24
C PHE A 136 10.81 -7.08 -17.41
N ASN A 137 10.21 -7.80 -16.46
CA ASN A 137 10.10 -9.25 -16.48
C ASN A 137 9.30 -9.74 -17.70
N GLN A 138 8.17 -9.10 -18.02
CA GLN A 138 7.39 -9.42 -19.21
C GLN A 138 8.21 -9.23 -20.50
N LYS A 139 8.93 -8.12 -20.62
CA LYS A 139 9.83 -7.86 -21.76
C LYS A 139 10.96 -8.89 -21.83
N ALA A 140 11.55 -9.27 -20.69
CA ALA A 140 12.61 -10.26 -20.62
C ALA A 140 12.12 -11.65 -21.05
N LEU A 141 10.88 -12.02 -20.69
CA LEU A 141 10.25 -13.27 -21.09
C LEU A 141 10.03 -13.33 -22.61
N LEU A 142 9.47 -12.27 -23.19
CA LEU A 142 9.23 -12.17 -24.65
C LEU A 142 10.52 -12.22 -25.47
N ASN A 143 11.61 -11.69 -24.93
CA ASN A 143 12.92 -11.68 -25.59
C ASN A 143 13.83 -12.86 -25.17
N SER A 144 13.29 -13.84 -24.45
CA SER A 144 14.07 -15.00 -24.00
C SER A 144 14.35 -15.95 -25.15
N SER A 145 15.50 -16.61 -25.10
CA SER A 145 15.93 -17.59 -26.09
C SER A 145 16.89 -18.59 -25.46
N ALA A 146 17.22 -19.68 -26.18
CA ALA A 146 18.22 -20.64 -25.69
C ALA A 146 19.61 -20.00 -25.38
N LYS A 147 19.95 -18.88 -26.03
CA LYS A 147 21.20 -18.14 -25.76
C LYS A 147 21.07 -17.10 -24.64
N LYS A 148 19.86 -16.66 -24.33
CA LYS A 148 19.54 -15.71 -23.26
C LYS A 148 18.31 -16.22 -22.51
N PRO A 149 18.50 -17.17 -21.58
CA PRO A 149 17.38 -17.74 -20.83
C PRO A 149 16.70 -16.64 -20.01
N TYR A 150 15.40 -16.78 -19.84
CA TYR A 150 14.61 -15.90 -18.98
C TYR A 150 15.07 -16.03 -17.52
N LYS A 151 15.28 -14.88 -16.87
CA LYS A 151 15.59 -14.76 -15.45
C LYS A 151 14.77 -13.59 -14.90
N PRO A 152 13.66 -13.84 -14.20
CA PRO A 152 12.88 -12.77 -13.60
C PRO A 152 13.67 -12.08 -12.49
N ILE A 153 13.36 -10.81 -12.26
CA ILE A 153 13.63 -10.14 -11.00
C ILE A 153 12.50 -10.53 -10.04
N GLU A 154 12.86 -11.09 -8.91
CA GLU A 154 11.96 -11.44 -7.82
C GLU A 154 12.29 -10.54 -6.62
N ILE A 155 11.27 -10.19 -5.85
CA ILE A 155 11.38 -9.31 -4.67
C ILE A 155 10.87 -10.12 -3.47
N SER A 156 11.54 -9.98 -2.33
CA SER A 156 11.11 -10.62 -1.09
C SER A 156 9.74 -10.12 -0.63
N GLU A 157 9.14 -10.81 0.34
CA GLU A 157 7.85 -10.38 0.92
C GLU A 157 7.96 -9.06 1.69
N ASP A 158 9.16 -8.76 2.19
CA ASP A 158 9.49 -7.55 2.96
C ASP A 158 9.92 -6.39 2.06
N GLY A 159 10.37 -6.66 0.84
CA GLY A 159 10.60 -5.65 -0.20
C GLY A 159 11.78 -4.71 0.04
N LEU A 160 12.69 -5.04 0.96
CA LEU A 160 13.85 -4.21 1.30
C LEU A 160 14.80 -4.00 0.10
N GLU A 161 14.79 -4.90 -0.89
CA GLU A 161 15.56 -4.75 -2.14
C GLU A 161 15.10 -3.57 -3.01
N LEU A 162 13.93 -3.01 -2.71
CA LEU A 162 13.40 -1.84 -3.40
C LEU A 162 14.00 -0.52 -2.87
N ILE A 163 14.78 -0.55 -1.78
CA ILE A 163 15.40 0.62 -1.15
C ILE A 163 16.82 0.82 -1.69
N GLU A 164 17.16 2.06 -2.07
CA GLU A 164 18.53 2.43 -2.44
C GLU A 164 19.22 3.34 -1.42
N PHE A 165 18.44 4.07 -0.62
CA PHE A 165 18.96 5.04 0.34
C PHE A 165 17.99 5.31 1.48
N LEU A 166 18.54 5.51 2.68
CA LEU A 166 17.84 5.95 3.87
C LEU A 166 18.54 7.17 4.47
N SER A 167 17.76 8.06 5.07
CA SER A 167 18.27 9.14 5.90
C SER A 167 17.31 9.43 7.04
N VAL A 168 17.86 9.76 8.20
CA VAL A 168 17.07 10.20 9.36
C VAL A 168 17.38 11.64 9.69
N ASP A 169 16.33 12.35 10.08
CA ASP A 169 16.39 13.69 10.65
C ASP A 169 16.07 13.60 12.14
N CYS A 170 17.03 13.99 12.96
CA CYS A 170 16.93 14.03 14.42
C CYS A 170 16.80 15.47 14.93
N THR A 171 16.86 16.46 14.05
CA THR A 171 16.93 17.89 14.36
C THR A 171 15.56 18.56 14.27
N ALA A 172 14.78 18.24 13.24
CA ALA A 172 13.50 18.86 12.96
C ALA A 172 12.42 17.83 12.60
N ALA A 173 11.22 18.01 13.17
CA ALA A 173 10.03 17.21 12.85
C ALA A 173 9.30 17.72 11.58
N GLU A 174 9.57 18.94 11.13
CA GLU A 174 8.99 19.55 9.94
C GLU A 174 9.93 20.61 9.34
N GLY A 175 9.68 21.03 8.10
CA GLY A 175 10.48 22.05 7.43
C GLY A 175 11.74 21.50 6.75
N GLU A 176 12.83 22.27 6.77
CA GLU A 176 14.10 21.92 6.13
C GLU A 176 14.60 20.55 6.61
N TRP A 177 15.18 19.78 5.69
CA TRP A 177 15.68 18.45 5.99
C TRP A 177 17.11 18.51 6.54
N HIS A 178 17.36 17.86 7.66
CA HIS A 178 18.68 17.67 8.24
C HIS A 178 19.04 16.19 8.18
N SER A 179 20.01 15.84 7.33
CA SER A 179 20.51 14.46 7.22
C SER A 179 21.50 14.16 8.36
N ASP A 180 20.99 13.86 9.55
CA ASP A 180 21.81 13.53 10.73
C ASP A 180 22.54 12.19 10.56
N SER A 181 21.92 11.23 9.86
CA SER A 181 22.56 10.00 9.42
C SER A 181 22.00 9.55 8.07
N GLU A 182 22.84 8.91 7.27
CA GLU A 182 22.54 8.44 5.92
C GLU A 182 23.17 7.08 5.64
N ILE A 183 22.39 6.23 4.96
CA ILE A 183 22.85 4.96 4.42
C ILE A 183 22.48 4.91 2.95
N LYS A 184 23.48 4.63 2.10
CA LYS A 184 23.25 4.27 0.71
C LYS A 184 23.57 2.80 0.49
N ILE A 185 22.66 2.05 -0.13
CA ILE A 185 22.86 0.65 -0.51
C ILE A 185 23.30 0.60 -1.97
N ASP A 186 24.42 -0.07 -2.25
CA ASP A 186 24.86 -0.28 -3.62
C ASP A 186 24.14 -1.47 -4.28
N LYS A 187 24.31 -1.62 -5.59
CA LYS A 187 23.69 -2.71 -6.37
C LYS A 187 24.07 -4.14 -5.94
N ASN A 188 25.09 -4.30 -5.10
CA ASN A 188 25.53 -5.58 -4.57
C ASN A 188 25.15 -5.75 -3.08
N GLY A 189 24.42 -4.78 -2.51
CA GLY A 189 23.97 -4.78 -1.11
C GLY A 189 24.96 -4.17 -0.11
N PHE A 190 26.09 -3.59 -0.55
CA PHE A 190 27.06 -2.98 0.37
C PHE A 190 26.61 -1.57 0.79
N VAL A 191 26.85 -1.23 2.06
CA VAL A 191 26.46 0.09 2.60
C VAL A 191 27.57 1.13 2.52
N ILE A 192 27.14 2.36 2.23
CA ILE A 192 27.94 3.57 2.38
C ILE A 192 27.26 4.40 3.48
N ILE A 193 27.90 4.52 4.63
CA ILE A 193 27.34 5.20 5.81
C ILE A 193 27.95 6.60 5.87
N ASN A 194 27.13 7.64 5.84
CA ASN A 194 27.56 9.05 5.89
C ASN A 194 28.69 9.36 4.86
N GLY A 195 28.57 8.80 3.66
CA GLY A 195 29.55 8.93 2.58
C GLY A 195 30.78 8.04 2.68
N ALA A 196 30.99 7.32 3.79
CA ALA A 196 32.08 6.38 3.97
C ALA A 196 31.69 4.98 3.47
N LYS A 197 32.44 4.45 2.50
CA LYS A 197 32.22 3.09 1.98
C LYS A 197 32.63 2.04 3.01
N THR A 198 31.76 1.07 3.23
CA THR A 198 32.05 -0.09 4.07
C THR A 198 32.25 -1.36 3.22
N LYS A 199 32.53 -2.48 3.87
CA LYS A 199 32.45 -3.82 3.26
C LYS A 199 31.26 -4.61 3.81
N ASP A 200 30.40 -3.93 4.55
CA ASP A 200 29.30 -4.55 5.28
C ASP A 200 28.07 -4.53 4.39
N PHE A 201 27.27 -5.59 4.51
CA PHE A 201 25.96 -5.64 3.87
C PHE A 201 24.97 -4.83 4.69
N TRP A 202 23.95 -4.30 4.02
CA TRP A 202 22.86 -3.67 4.74
C TRP A 202 22.09 -4.71 5.55
N ASP A 203 21.80 -4.38 6.80
CA ASP A 203 21.11 -5.24 7.75
C ASP A 203 19.64 -4.87 7.96
N GLY A 204 19.12 -3.93 7.17
CA GLY A 204 17.75 -3.43 7.28
C GLY A 204 17.58 -2.24 8.21
N SER A 205 18.65 -1.73 8.83
CA SER A 205 18.58 -0.65 9.81
C SER A 205 19.37 0.60 9.42
N ILE A 206 19.06 1.73 10.07
CA ILE A 206 19.86 2.96 10.09
C ILE A 206 20.01 3.48 11.51
N CYS A 207 21.25 3.79 11.91
CA CYS A 207 21.57 4.26 13.26
C CYS A 207 21.81 5.77 13.30
N SER A 208 21.54 6.37 14.46
CA SER A 208 21.74 7.79 14.75
C SER A 208 22.09 8.01 16.21
N GLU A 209 22.81 9.11 16.50
CA GLU A 209 23.19 9.47 17.86
C GLU A 209 21.98 9.99 18.67
N ASN A 210 21.13 10.79 18.03
CA ASN A 210 19.95 11.39 18.64
C ASN A 210 18.68 10.67 18.18
N LYS A 211 17.58 10.86 18.92
CA LYS A 211 16.30 10.24 18.57
C LYS A 211 15.82 10.74 17.20
N PRO A 212 15.58 9.84 16.22
CA PRO A 212 15.00 10.20 14.94
C PRO A 212 13.59 10.80 15.10
N LEU A 213 13.30 11.83 14.32
CA LEU A 213 12.01 12.49 14.23
C LEU A 213 11.33 12.22 12.88
N ARG A 214 12.12 12.07 11.82
CA ARG A 214 11.65 11.74 10.48
C ARG A 214 12.57 10.73 9.82
N LEU A 215 11.97 9.85 9.02
CA LEU A 215 12.65 8.90 8.15
C LEU A 215 12.42 9.29 6.69
N LYS A 216 13.48 9.28 5.88
CA LYS A 216 13.39 9.35 4.44
C LYS A 216 13.89 8.05 3.84
N ILE A 217 13.09 7.46 2.97
CA ILE A 217 13.46 6.30 2.16
C ILE A 217 13.41 6.72 0.70
N ARG A 218 14.45 6.36 -0.03
CA ARG A 218 14.53 6.50 -1.49
C ARG A 218 14.53 5.11 -2.10
N ASN A 219 13.62 4.89 -3.03
CA ASN A 219 13.52 3.61 -3.73
C ASN A 219 14.50 3.52 -4.91
N ILE A 220 14.72 2.33 -5.47
CA ILE A 220 15.64 2.08 -6.60
C ILE A 220 15.25 2.78 -7.91
N CYS A 221 14.07 3.41 -7.97
CA CYS A 221 13.68 4.29 -9.08
C CYS A 221 14.05 5.76 -8.84
N GLY A 222 14.61 6.08 -7.67
CA GLY A 222 15.04 7.39 -7.27
C GLY A 222 13.91 8.29 -6.76
N ASP A 223 12.73 7.75 -6.51
CA ASP A 223 11.65 8.49 -5.86
C ASP A 223 11.88 8.48 -4.33
N GLU A 224 11.61 9.60 -3.66
CA GLU A 224 11.83 9.79 -2.21
C GLU A 224 10.50 10.01 -1.49
N THR A 225 10.34 9.34 -0.35
CA THR A 225 9.18 9.49 0.53
C THR A 225 9.67 9.72 1.96
N VAL A 226 8.93 10.52 2.74
CA VAL A 226 9.27 10.90 4.11
C VAL A 226 8.14 10.47 5.05
N TRP A 227 8.50 9.86 6.18
CA TRP A 227 7.61 9.46 7.26
C TRP A 227 8.01 10.16 8.56
N GLU A 228 7.03 10.45 9.39
CA GLU A 228 7.23 10.83 10.79
C GLU A 228 7.51 9.56 11.62
N ILE A 229 8.35 9.70 12.65
CA ILE A 229 8.76 8.60 13.56
C ILE A 229 8.14 8.81 14.94
#